data_AF-A0A6F8ZS88-F1
#
_entry.id   AF-A0A6F8ZS88-F1
#
_cell.length_a   1.000
_cell.length_b   1.000
_cell.length_c   1.000
_cell.angle_alpha   90.00
_cell.angle_beta   90.00
_cell.angle_gamma   90.00
#
_symmetry.space_group_name_H-M   'P 1'
#
loop_
_entity.id
_entity.type
_entity.pdbx_description
1 polymer ?
#
loop_
_entity_poly.entity_id
_entity_poly.type
_entity_poly.pdbx_seq_one_letter_code
_entity_poly.pdbx_strand_id
1 'polypeptide(L)'
;MVLFWLCLCPRPERVQPSMAAPGSSSGLEVLLSTLQNAGDIESALNILNVLDELLSAGTDRRITYMILKGGSEALLSSLMTTVRTFSPNFTILLPVLYLLAKVGHRVRRIGMKPEKAEAVLLTLTLLKQNIKHTRRTAACLWVLQVFCSSGRGMPQLQPELNSVLTAACSKCYT
;
A
#
# COMPACT_ATOMS: atom_id res chain seq x y z
N MET A 1 -22.13 5.61 -7.14
CA MET A 1 -21.11 5.25 -8.16
C MET A 1 -19.91 4.46 -7.61
N VAL A 2 -19.97 3.86 -6.41
CA VAL A 2 -18.88 3.00 -5.87
C VAL A 2 -19.16 1.49 -6.08
N LEU A 3 -20.40 1.15 -6.46
CA LEU A 3 -20.87 -0.23 -6.67
C LEU A 3 -20.38 -0.88 -7.98
N PHE A 4 -19.85 -0.13 -8.93
CA PHE A 4 -19.43 -0.68 -10.22
C PHE A 4 -18.02 -1.31 -10.21
N TRP A 5 -17.19 -1.01 -9.20
CA TRP A 5 -15.84 -1.57 -9.10
C TRP A 5 -15.80 -2.98 -8.47
N LEU A 6 -16.88 -3.42 -7.83
CA LEU A 6 -16.97 -4.76 -7.22
C LEU A 6 -17.10 -5.91 -8.23
N CYS A 7 -17.35 -5.63 -9.52
CA CYS A 7 -17.73 -6.67 -10.49
C CYS A 7 -16.65 -7.06 -11.51
N LEU A 8 -15.51 -6.36 -11.58
CA LEU A 8 -14.39 -6.75 -12.45
C LEU A 8 -13.33 -7.48 -11.62
N CYS A 9 -13.63 -8.73 -11.28
CA CYS A 9 -12.67 -9.71 -10.79
C CYS A 9 -12.32 -10.62 -11.98
N PRO A 10 -11.25 -10.34 -12.76
CA PRO A 10 -10.81 -11.27 -13.78
C PRO A 10 -10.35 -12.58 -13.13
N ARG A 11 -10.83 -13.69 -13.68
CA ARG A 11 -10.51 -15.08 -13.34
C ARG A 11 -8.99 -15.37 -13.49
N PRO A 12 -8.47 -16.45 -12.87
CA PRO A 12 -7.07 -16.56 -12.53
C PRO A 12 -6.21 -16.98 -13.73
N GLU A 13 -5.21 -16.18 -14.08
CA GLU A 13 -4.08 -16.65 -14.87
C GLU A 13 -2.93 -17.01 -13.92
N ARG A 14 -2.57 -18.30 -13.90
CA ARG A 14 -1.44 -18.79 -13.10
C ARG A 14 -0.15 -18.19 -13.67
N VAL A 15 0.42 -17.21 -12.99
CA VAL A 15 1.79 -16.79 -13.27
C VAL A 15 2.73 -17.78 -12.59
N GLN A 16 3.41 -18.59 -13.41
CA GLN A 16 4.49 -19.47 -12.97
C GLN A 16 5.65 -18.64 -12.39
N PRO A 17 6.36 -19.10 -11.34
CA PRO A 17 7.57 -18.44 -10.89
C PRO A 17 8.67 -18.67 -11.93
N SER A 18 9.04 -17.64 -12.68
CA SER A 18 10.26 -17.66 -13.49
C SER A 18 11.45 -17.44 -12.56
N MET A 19 12.35 -18.42 -12.52
CA MET A 19 13.62 -18.34 -11.81
C MET A 19 14.46 -17.21 -12.42
N ALA A 20 14.70 -16.14 -11.66
CA ALA A 20 15.65 -15.10 -12.02
C ALA A 20 16.94 -15.28 -11.20
N ALA A 21 18.07 -15.25 -11.92
CA ALA A 21 19.42 -15.40 -11.39
C ALA A 21 19.76 -14.32 -10.33
N PRO A 22 20.52 -14.68 -9.28
CA PRO A 22 21.08 -13.70 -8.34
C PRO A 22 22.33 -13.07 -8.97
N GLY A 23 22.43 -11.73 -9.02
CA GLY A 23 23.73 -11.14 -9.41
C GLY A 23 23.83 -9.67 -9.78
N SER A 24 22.75 -8.89 -9.89
CA SER A 24 22.89 -7.44 -10.10
C SER A 24 21.73 -6.71 -9.45
N SER A 25 22.03 -5.79 -8.54
CA SER A 25 21.01 -4.88 -8.02
C SER A 25 20.51 -4.04 -9.20
N SER A 26 19.24 -4.22 -9.53
CA SER A 26 18.56 -3.35 -10.46
C SER A 26 18.47 -1.94 -9.87
N GLY A 27 18.45 -0.91 -10.72
CA GLY A 27 18.26 0.47 -10.25
C GLY A 27 17.01 0.64 -9.37
N LEU A 28 15.99 -0.20 -9.57
CA LEU A 28 14.79 -0.27 -8.73
C LEU A 28 15.09 -0.78 -7.31
N GLU A 29 15.86 -1.85 -7.16
CA GLU A 29 16.25 -2.37 -5.84
C GLU A 29 17.09 -1.34 -5.07
N VAL A 30 17.93 -0.57 -5.78
CA VAL A 30 18.68 0.55 -5.19
C VAL A 30 17.72 1.62 -4.69
N LEU A 31 16.76 2.07 -5.51
CA LEU A 31 15.75 3.05 -5.09
C LEU A 31 14.94 2.59 -3.86
N LEU A 32 14.50 1.33 -3.85
CA LEU A 32 13.74 0.77 -2.73
C LEU A 32 14.57 0.70 -1.45
N SER A 33 15.84 0.30 -1.57
CA SER A 33 16.78 0.28 -0.44
C SER A 33 17.07 1.69 0.08
N THR A 34 17.23 2.67 -0.83
CA THR A 34 17.43 4.07 -0.44
C THR A 34 16.19 4.64 0.23
N LEU A 35 14.98 4.32 -0.23
CA LEU A 35 13.73 4.77 0.40
C LEU A 35 13.62 4.29 1.85
N GLN A 36 14.01 3.04 2.12
CA GLN A 36 13.99 2.47 3.47
C GLN A 36 15.02 3.10 4.42
N ASN A 37 16.12 3.61 3.86
CA ASN A 37 17.22 4.21 4.61
C ASN A 37 17.26 5.75 4.49
N ALA A 38 16.26 6.37 3.86
CA ALA A 38 16.22 7.80 3.65
C ALA A 38 16.14 8.52 5.00
N GLY A 39 17.17 9.32 5.32
CA GLY A 39 17.23 10.12 6.54
C GLY A 39 16.52 11.47 6.42
N ASP A 40 16.29 11.92 5.18
CA ASP A 40 15.71 13.22 4.86
C ASP A 40 14.41 13.09 4.06
N ILE A 41 13.52 14.06 4.28
CA ILE A 41 12.16 14.08 3.71
C ILE A 41 12.20 14.23 2.19
N GLU A 42 13.13 15.04 1.68
CA GLU A 42 13.22 15.39 0.26
C GLU A 42 13.68 14.19 -0.59
N SER A 43 14.71 13.48 -0.15
CA SER A 43 15.16 12.23 -0.77
C SER A 43 14.06 11.18 -0.81
N ALA A 44 13.34 11.00 0.30
CA ALA A 44 12.20 10.08 0.35
C ALA A 44 11.12 10.46 -0.68
N LEU A 45 10.74 11.73 -0.76
CA LEU A 45 9.74 12.22 -1.72
C LEU A 45 10.21 12.08 -3.18
N ASN A 46 11.47 12.39 -3.46
CA ASN A 46 12.04 12.25 -4.80
C ASN A 46 11.99 10.79 -5.26
N ILE A 47 12.33 9.84 -4.39
CA ILE A 47 12.24 8.42 -4.70
C ILE A 47 10.78 8.01 -4.89
N LEU A 48 9.87 8.43 -4.02
CA LEU A 48 8.44 8.11 -4.12
C LEU A 48 7.81 8.65 -5.41
N ASN A 49 8.21 9.86 -5.85
CA ASN A 49 7.78 10.44 -7.12
C ASN A 49 8.31 9.64 -8.31
N VAL A 50 9.59 9.25 -8.30
CA VAL A 50 10.15 8.36 -9.35
C VAL A 50 9.39 7.04 -9.42
N LEU A 51 9.08 6.43 -8.26
CA LEU A 51 8.27 5.22 -8.20
C LEU A 51 6.85 5.44 -8.73
N ASP A 52 6.21 6.56 -8.41
CA ASP A 52 4.87 6.86 -8.91
C ASP A 52 4.87 7.03 -10.43
N GLU A 53 5.82 7.78 -10.99
CA GLU A 53 5.99 7.94 -12.43
C GLU A 53 6.25 6.60 -13.12
N LEU A 54 7.10 5.74 -12.54
CA LEU A 54 7.36 4.40 -13.07
C LEU A 54 6.10 3.53 -13.16
N LEU A 55 5.21 3.64 -12.18
CA LEU A 55 3.96 2.88 -12.13
C LEU A 55 2.83 3.56 -12.91
N SER A 56 2.85 4.88 -13.05
CA SER A 56 1.85 5.67 -13.79
C SER A 56 2.09 5.55 -15.30
N ALA A 57 3.35 5.63 -15.73
CA ALA A 57 3.77 5.39 -17.11
C ALA A 57 3.92 3.89 -17.45
N GLY A 58 3.72 3.01 -16.46
CA GLY A 58 4.00 1.58 -16.58
C GLY A 58 2.80 0.76 -17.03
N THR A 59 3.05 -0.21 -17.92
CA THR A 59 2.12 -1.32 -18.17
C THR A 59 2.11 -2.28 -16.97
N ASP A 60 1.14 -3.20 -16.92
CA ASP A 60 1.04 -4.22 -15.85
C ASP A 60 2.38 -4.91 -15.55
N ARG A 61 3.24 -5.08 -16.57
CA ARG A 61 4.59 -5.64 -16.43
C ARG A 61 5.49 -4.89 -15.46
N ARG A 62 5.46 -3.54 -15.44
CA ARG A 62 6.31 -2.74 -14.52
C ARG A 62 5.83 -2.85 -13.09
N ILE A 63 4.51 -2.88 -12.89
CA ILE A 63 3.90 -3.11 -11.59
C ILE A 63 4.30 -4.51 -11.09
N THR A 64 4.15 -5.55 -11.92
CA THR A 64 4.57 -6.91 -11.60
C THR A 64 6.08 -7.00 -11.32
N TYR A 65 6.91 -6.32 -12.10
CA TYR A 65 8.36 -6.28 -11.87
C TYR A 65 8.70 -5.67 -10.51
N MET A 66 8.08 -4.55 -10.15
CA MET A 66 8.29 -3.92 -8.84
C MET A 66 7.84 -4.82 -7.69
N ILE A 67 6.74 -5.55 -7.86
CA ILE A 67 6.29 -6.54 -6.89
C ILE A 67 7.31 -7.67 -6.75
N LEU A 68 7.77 -8.25 -7.87
CA LEU A 68 8.75 -9.35 -7.87
C LEU A 68 10.09 -8.96 -7.22
N LYS A 69 10.45 -7.67 -7.30
CA LYS A 69 11.64 -7.11 -6.66
C LYS A 69 11.44 -6.68 -5.20
N GLY A 70 10.31 -7.04 -4.58
CA GLY A 70 10.06 -6.76 -3.17
C GLY A 70 9.59 -5.32 -2.87
N GLY A 71 9.13 -4.58 -3.89
CA GLY A 71 8.67 -3.20 -3.71
C GLY A 71 7.43 -3.10 -2.82
N SER A 72 6.59 -4.14 -2.77
CA SER A 72 5.42 -4.15 -1.88
C SER A 72 5.84 -4.21 -0.42
N GLU A 73 6.79 -5.08 -0.09
CA GLU A 73 7.39 -5.20 1.25
C GLU A 73 8.15 -3.94 1.62
N ALA A 74 8.90 -3.36 0.68
CA ALA A 74 9.65 -2.13 0.94
C ALA A 74 8.74 -0.94 1.25
N LEU A 75 7.66 -0.78 0.49
CA LEU A 75 6.64 0.24 0.75
C LEU A 75 5.89 -0.02 2.08
N LEU A 76 5.62 -1.29 2.41
CA LEU A 76 4.98 -1.66 3.67
C LEU A 76 5.87 -1.30 4.87
N SER A 77 7.16 -1.61 4.78
CA SER A 77 8.13 -1.23 5.81
C SER A 77 8.24 0.29 5.94
N SER A 78 8.28 1.03 4.83
CA SER A 78 8.30 2.50 4.83
C SER A 78 7.03 3.11 5.48
N LEU A 79 5.86 2.50 5.28
CA LEU A 79 4.64 2.86 5.97
C LEU A 79 4.82 2.70 7.49
N MET A 80 5.24 1.51 7.94
CA MET A 80 5.39 1.23 9.36
C MET A 80 6.41 2.15 10.03
N THR A 81 7.56 2.40 9.39
CA THR A 81 8.58 3.29 9.94
C THR A 81 8.06 4.72 10.06
N THR A 82 7.39 5.23 9.02
CA THR A 82 6.82 6.59 9.02
C THR A 82 5.73 6.76 10.08
N VAL A 83 4.86 5.77 10.26
CA VAL A 83 3.76 5.82 11.24
C VAL A 83 4.25 5.68 12.67
N ARG A 84 5.32 4.93 12.91
CA ARG A 84 5.92 4.74 14.25
C ARG A 84 6.69 5.98 14.75
N THR A 85 6.91 6.99 13.91
CA THR A 85 7.50 8.26 14.36
C THR A 85 6.54 8.99 15.30
N PHE A 86 7.09 9.77 16.25
CA PHE A 86 6.28 10.53 17.23
C PHE A 86 5.26 11.46 16.56
N SER A 87 5.59 11.96 15.37
CA SER A 87 4.72 12.79 14.54
C SER A 87 4.75 12.29 13.08
N PRO A 88 3.75 11.48 12.64
CA PRO A 88 3.72 10.95 11.29
C PRO A 88 3.71 12.06 10.24
N ASN A 89 4.71 12.05 9.36
CA ASN A 89 4.82 13.04 8.29
C ASN A 89 3.90 12.66 7.12
N PHE A 90 2.75 13.33 7.03
CA PHE A 90 1.77 13.07 5.97
C PHE A 90 2.23 13.43 4.56
N THR A 91 3.30 14.23 4.41
CA THR A 91 3.88 14.54 3.11
C THR A 91 4.51 13.30 2.49
N ILE A 92 5.18 12.45 3.29
CA ILE A 92 5.76 11.16 2.85
C ILE A 92 4.71 10.05 2.88
N LEU A 93 3.91 10.03 3.95
CA LEU A 93 2.95 8.96 4.20
C LEU A 93 1.89 8.85 3.11
N LEU A 94 1.42 9.99 2.57
CA LEU A 94 0.43 9.98 1.49
C LEU A 94 0.97 9.25 0.25
N PRO A 95 2.07 9.67 -0.39
CA PRO A 95 2.65 8.94 -1.52
C PRO A 95 2.87 7.45 -1.24
N VAL A 96 3.36 7.08 -0.05
CA VAL A 96 3.52 5.66 0.35
C VAL A 96 2.18 4.92 0.34
N LEU A 97 1.13 5.48 0.92
CA LEU A 97 -0.22 4.90 0.91
C LEU A 97 -0.78 4.76 -0.52
N TYR A 98 -0.61 5.78 -1.37
CA TYR A 98 -1.04 5.74 -2.77
C TYR A 98 -0.33 4.64 -3.57
N LEU A 99 0.99 4.54 -3.42
CA LEU A 99 1.79 3.50 -4.08
C LEU A 99 1.40 2.10 -3.58
N LEU A 100 1.22 1.92 -2.27
CA LEU A 100 0.73 0.66 -1.68
C LEU A 100 -0.63 0.25 -2.25
N ALA A 101 -1.56 1.20 -2.40
CA ALA A 101 -2.85 0.94 -3.03
C ALA A 101 -2.67 0.53 -4.49
N LYS A 102 -1.86 1.28 -5.25
CA LYS A 102 -1.60 1.06 -6.68
C LYS A 102 -1.01 -0.33 -6.96
N VAL A 103 -0.02 -0.76 -6.17
CA VAL A 103 0.60 -2.09 -6.32
C VAL A 103 -0.28 -3.18 -5.74
N GLY A 104 -0.98 -2.89 -4.66
CA GLY A 104 -1.74 -3.88 -3.90
C GLY A 104 -3.03 -4.32 -4.54
N HIS A 105 -3.65 -3.51 -5.39
CA HIS A 105 -4.72 -3.99 -6.26
C HIS A 105 -4.26 -5.09 -7.22
N ARG A 106 -2.97 -5.20 -7.50
CA ARG A 106 -2.39 -6.24 -8.37
C ARG A 106 -1.82 -7.43 -7.59
N VAL A 107 -1.61 -7.28 -6.29
CA VAL A 107 -1.02 -8.30 -5.42
C VAL A 107 -2.07 -8.94 -4.53
N ARG A 108 -2.31 -10.24 -4.70
CA ARG A 108 -3.24 -10.98 -3.83
C ARG A 108 -2.68 -11.28 -2.42
N ARG A 109 -1.42 -10.90 -2.14
CA ARG A 109 -0.67 -11.18 -0.90
C ARG A 109 0.40 -10.11 -0.60
N ILE A 110 0.03 -8.91 -0.18
CA ILE A 110 1.01 -7.97 0.40
C ILE A 110 1.30 -8.39 1.84
N GLY A 111 2.57 -8.63 2.16
CA GLY A 111 3.05 -8.92 3.51
C GLY A 111 2.81 -10.36 3.98
N MET A 112 3.68 -10.84 4.87
CA MET A 112 3.43 -12.03 5.68
C MET A 112 2.35 -11.70 6.74
N LYS A 113 1.69 -12.73 7.29
CA LYS A 113 0.51 -12.55 8.15
C LYS A 113 0.70 -11.55 9.31
N PRO A 114 1.85 -11.47 10.02
CA PRO A 114 1.98 -10.55 11.15
C PRO A 114 2.20 -9.10 10.72
N GLU A 115 3.07 -8.84 9.75
CA GLU A 115 3.32 -7.47 9.24
C GLU A 115 2.06 -6.91 8.58
N LYS A 116 1.31 -7.75 7.88
CA LYS A 116 0.03 -7.34 7.31
C LYS A 116 -0.98 -6.97 8.40
N ALA A 117 -1.06 -7.71 9.50
CA ALA A 117 -2.01 -7.43 10.58
C ALA A 117 -1.66 -6.11 11.29
N GLU A 118 -0.37 -5.90 11.54
CA GLU A 118 0.12 -4.66 12.12
C GLU A 118 -0.13 -3.46 11.19
N ALA A 119 0.16 -3.59 9.89
CA ALA A 119 -0.07 -2.52 8.94
C ALA A 119 -1.54 -2.12 8.85
N VAL A 120 -2.47 -3.09 8.93
CA VAL A 120 -3.91 -2.80 8.98
C VAL A 120 -4.25 -2.02 10.25
N LEU A 121 -3.74 -2.43 11.42
CA LEU A 121 -4.00 -1.75 12.69
C LEU A 121 -3.45 -0.31 12.69
N LEU A 122 -2.23 -0.11 12.21
CA LEU A 122 -1.62 1.21 12.05
C LEU A 122 -2.43 2.09 11.09
N THR A 123 -2.86 1.54 9.96
CA THR A 123 -3.68 2.28 8.98
C THR A 123 -5.06 2.63 9.54
N LEU A 124 -5.68 1.74 10.33
CA LEU A 124 -6.93 2.02 11.04
C LEU A 124 -6.76 3.14 12.08
N THR A 125 -5.64 3.15 12.81
CA THR A 125 -5.33 4.19 13.79
C THR A 125 -5.18 5.55 13.11
N LEU A 126 -4.43 5.61 12.00
CA LEU A 126 -4.31 6.81 11.18
C LEU A 126 -5.67 7.31 10.68
N LEU A 127 -6.51 6.40 10.19
CA LEU A 127 -7.85 6.72 9.68
C LEU A 127 -8.73 7.33 10.78
N LYS A 128 -8.75 6.74 11.97
CA LYS A 128 -9.51 7.25 13.13
C LYS A 128 -9.05 8.66 13.52
N GLN A 129 -7.74 8.90 13.54
CA GLN A 129 -7.15 10.19 13.89
C GLN A 129 -7.39 11.27 12.82
N ASN A 130 -7.54 10.88 11.56
CA ASN A 130 -7.59 11.80 10.41
C ASN A 130 -8.95 11.81 9.70
N ILE A 131 -10.03 11.42 10.37
CA ILE A 131 -11.37 11.32 9.76
C ILE A 131 -11.93 12.67 9.24
N LYS A 132 -11.38 13.80 9.70
CA LYS A 132 -11.72 15.15 9.25
C LYS A 132 -10.94 15.58 7.99
N HIS A 133 -9.93 14.82 7.57
CA HIS A 133 -9.04 15.17 6.47
C HIS A 133 -9.28 14.27 5.26
N THR A 134 -10.17 14.68 4.36
CA THR A 134 -10.68 13.88 3.23
C THR A 134 -9.58 13.17 2.42
N ARG A 135 -8.47 13.86 2.09
CA ARG A 135 -7.35 13.25 1.35
C ARG A 135 -6.63 12.14 2.13
N ARG A 136 -6.43 12.32 3.43
CA ARG A 136 -5.76 11.34 4.31
C ARG A 136 -6.68 10.15 4.57
N THR A 137 -7.95 10.42 4.83
CA THR A 137 -9.00 9.42 4.98
C THR A 137 -9.08 8.53 3.74
N ALA A 138 -9.17 9.11 2.54
CA ALA A 138 -9.24 8.38 1.29
C ALA A 138 -8.01 7.47 1.08
N ALA A 139 -6.80 7.99 1.29
CA ALA A 139 -5.56 7.21 1.16
C ALA A 139 -5.52 6.00 2.11
N CYS A 140 -5.93 6.19 3.37
CA CYS A 140 -6.02 5.09 4.33
C CYS A 140 -7.07 4.05 3.92
N LEU A 141 -8.23 4.50 3.43
CA LEU A 141 -9.30 3.62 2.97
C LEU A 141 -8.86 2.74 1.78
N TRP A 142 -8.15 3.30 0.80
CA TRP A 142 -7.67 2.54 -0.36
C TRP A 142 -6.69 1.42 0.02
N VAL A 143 -5.79 1.70 0.97
CA VAL A 143 -4.85 0.71 1.48
C VAL A 143 -5.55 -0.38 2.30
N LEU A 144 -6.52 -0.01 3.14
CA LEU A 144 -7.35 -0.98 3.87
C LEU A 144 -8.13 -1.88 2.90
N GLN A 145 -8.69 -1.33 1.82
CA GLN A 145 -9.35 -2.13 0.78
C GLN A 145 -8.40 -3.15 0.15
N VAL A 146 -7.17 -2.73 -0.16
CA VAL A 146 -6.12 -3.63 -0.66
C VAL A 146 -5.84 -4.76 0.33
N PHE A 147 -5.64 -4.45 1.61
CA PHE A 147 -5.38 -5.48 2.62
C PHE A 147 -6.56 -6.46 2.77
N CYS A 148 -7.80 -5.98 2.65
CA CYS A 148 -9.01 -6.75 2.88
C CYS A 148 -9.54 -7.49 1.65
N SER A 149 -9.14 -7.10 0.44
CA SER A 149 -9.49 -7.79 -0.82
C SER A 149 -8.91 -9.21 -0.92
N SER A 150 -7.87 -9.51 -0.15
CA SER A 150 -7.29 -10.85 -0.05
C SER A 150 -8.15 -11.72 0.87
N GLY A 151 -9.13 -12.42 0.31
CA GLY A 151 -10.13 -13.27 1.01
C GLY A 151 -9.62 -14.45 1.86
N ARG A 152 -8.40 -14.40 2.41
CA ARG A 152 -7.98 -15.26 3.52
C ARG A 152 -7.96 -14.45 4.81
N GLY A 153 -9.06 -14.63 5.54
CA GLY A 153 -9.39 -14.20 6.90
C GLY A 153 -8.32 -13.51 7.74
N MET A 154 -8.62 -12.25 8.09
CA MET A 154 -8.33 -11.70 9.41
C MET A 154 -9.64 -11.61 10.20
N PRO A 155 -10.19 -12.72 10.70
CA PRO A 155 -11.47 -12.72 11.41
C PRO A 155 -11.45 -11.81 12.65
N GLN A 156 -10.29 -11.62 13.28
CA GLN A 156 -10.12 -10.78 14.47
C GLN A 156 -10.18 -9.27 14.16
N LEU A 157 -9.85 -8.82 12.94
CA LEU A 157 -9.85 -7.40 12.57
C LEU A 157 -11.09 -6.98 11.76
N GLN A 158 -11.90 -7.93 11.28
CA GLN A 158 -13.14 -7.64 10.55
C GLN A 158 -14.15 -6.75 11.30
N PRO A 159 -14.43 -6.95 12.61
CA PRO A 159 -15.42 -6.11 13.29
C PRO A 159 -14.96 -4.65 13.43
N GLU A 160 -13.68 -4.41 13.74
CA GLU A 160 -13.10 -3.07 13.77
C GLU A 160 -13.12 -2.41 12.38
N LEU A 161 -12.69 -3.17 11.36
CA LEU A 161 -12.66 -2.69 9.99
C LEU A 161 -14.06 -2.29 9.50
N ASN A 162 -15.07 -3.13 9.73
CA ASN A 162 -16.45 -2.85 9.33
C ASN A 162 -17.01 -1.62 10.06
N SER A 163 -16.74 -1.48 11.36
CA SER A 163 -17.15 -0.32 12.15
C SER A 163 -16.53 0.98 11.62
N VAL A 164 -15.22 0.97 11.36
CA VAL A 164 -14.50 2.15 10.88
C VAL A 164 -14.85 2.48 9.42
N LEU A 165 -15.00 1.47 8.56
CA LEU A 165 -15.47 1.67 7.17
C LEU A 165 -16.87 2.26 7.15
N THR A 166 -17.78 1.80 8.01
CA THR A 166 -19.14 2.35 8.13
C THR A 166 -19.11 3.81 8.59
N ALA A 167 -18.29 4.12 9.60
CA ALA A 167 -18.13 5.48 10.12
C ALA A 167 -17.47 6.43 9.10
N ALA A 168 -16.52 5.95 8.31
CA ALA A 168 -15.83 6.72 7.28
C ALA A 168 -16.70 6.94 6.03
N CYS A 169 -17.42 5.90 5.57
CA CYS A 169 -18.33 6.00 4.43
C CYS A 169 -19.49 6.98 4.69
N SER A 170 -20.02 7.03 5.91
CA SER A 170 -21.08 7.99 6.28
C SER A 170 -20.63 9.46 6.21
N LYS A 171 -19.35 9.74 6.52
CA LYS A 171 -18.76 11.09 6.51
C LYS A 171 -18.18 11.54 5.17
N CYS A 172 -17.86 10.63 4.25
CA CYS A 172 -17.42 10.99 2.90
C CYS A 172 -18.59 11.24 1.93
N TYR A 173 -19.82 10.89 2.32
CA TYR A 173 -21.04 11.03 1.52
C TYR A 173 -21.98 12.16 1.98
N THR A 174 -21.53 12.98 2.95
CA THR A 174 -22.16 14.26 3.33
C THR A 174 -21.23 15.41 2.97
#